data_AF-A0AA42GTQ3-F1
#
_entry.id   AF-A0AA42GTQ3-F1
#
_cell.length_a   1.000
_cell.length_b   1.000
_cell.length_c   1.000
_cell.angle_alpha   90.00
_cell.angle_beta   90.00
_cell.angle_gamma   90.00
#
_symmetry.space_group_name_H-M   'P 1'
#
loop_
_entity.id
_entity.type
_entity.pdbx_description
1 polymer ?
#
loop_
_entity_poly.entity_id
_entity_poly.type
_entity_poly.pdbx_seq_one_letter_code
_entity_poly.pdbx_strand_id
1 'polypeptide(L)'
;MQRSERWCLTLWGRFIRMRDGYRCVHCESRQKIQAHHIFRRTTYPDGKYELGNGITLCHECHKSLHAPFNRRPLEGEPLNERGGDDQDEMAYLYGRLEVDADDRGLDKERFYFISDPMLEFFIAMQGYEPLLQDVQAGTTSRLHFAHAIWWSMPEKFYEAVYGQILSAVFASRQ
;
A
#
# COMPACT_ATOMS: atom_id res chain seq x y z
N MET A 1 8.14 -1.48 -30.86
CA MET A 1 9.18 -0.85 -30.02
C MET A 1 8.69 -0.87 -28.57
N GLN A 2 9.32 -1.64 -27.69
CA GLN A 2 9.07 -1.53 -26.24
C GLN A 2 10.07 -0.53 -25.64
N ARG A 3 9.61 0.30 -24.70
CA ARG A 3 10.49 1.16 -23.90
C ARG A 3 11.22 0.30 -22.86
N SER A 4 12.40 0.73 -22.42
CA SER A 4 13.14 0.00 -21.38
C SER A 4 12.40 0.05 -20.04
N GLU A 5 12.54 -0.99 -19.22
CA GLU A 5 11.97 -1.04 -17.87
C GLU A 5 12.41 0.16 -17.02
N ARG A 6 13.68 0.56 -17.13
CA ARG A 6 14.21 1.77 -16.46
C ARG A 6 13.40 3.02 -16.82
N TRP A 7 13.02 3.16 -18.09
CA TRP A 7 12.21 4.30 -18.53
C TRP A 7 10.80 4.24 -17.94
N CYS A 8 10.15 3.07 -17.98
CA CYS A 8 8.82 2.89 -17.41
C CYS A 8 8.79 3.15 -15.89
N LEU A 9 9.78 2.65 -15.14
CA LEU A 9 9.92 2.91 -13.70
C LEU A 9 10.19 4.39 -13.40
N THR A 10 10.88 5.10 -14.30
CA THR A 10 11.10 6.54 -14.17
C THR A 10 9.77 7.30 -14.29
N LEU A 11 8.93 6.92 -15.25
CA LEU A 11 7.60 7.52 -15.43
C LEU A 11 6.66 7.18 -14.27
N TRP A 12 6.63 5.92 -13.83
CA TRP A 12 5.89 5.50 -12.65
C TRP A 12 6.29 6.32 -11.42
N GLY A 13 7.59 6.41 -11.12
CA GLY A 13 8.05 7.18 -9.96
C GLY A 13 7.74 8.68 -10.07
N ARG A 14 7.73 9.24 -11.29
CA ARG A 14 7.29 10.62 -11.51
C ARG A 14 5.80 10.79 -11.20
N PHE A 15 4.97 9.85 -11.63
CA PHE A 15 3.54 9.85 -11.33
C PHE A 15 3.29 9.78 -9.83
N ILE A 16 3.92 8.83 -9.11
CA ILE A 16 3.75 8.67 -7.66
C ILE A 16 4.10 9.98 -6.92
N ARG A 17 5.25 10.59 -7.23
CA ARG A 17 5.63 11.89 -6.64
C ARG A 17 4.66 13.02 -6.95
N MET A 18 4.12 13.05 -8.17
CA MET A 18 3.15 14.07 -8.57
C MET A 18 1.80 13.87 -7.87
N ARG A 19 1.28 12.64 -7.84
CA ARG A 19 0.04 12.27 -7.15
C ARG A 19 0.11 12.66 -5.68
N ASP A 20 1.22 12.39 -5.01
CA ASP A 20 1.42 12.66 -3.59
C ASP A 20 1.79 14.13 -3.30
N GLY A 21 1.70 15.02 -4.29
CA GLY A 21 1.92 16.46 -4.11
C GLY A 21 3.38 16.84 -3.86
N TYR A 22 4.32 16.04 -4.36
CA TYR A 22 5.77 16.23 -4.19
C TYR A 22 6.18 16.43 -2.72
N ARG A 23 5.58 15.63 -1.82
CA ARG A 23 5.89 15.60 -0.40
C ARG A 23 5.91 14.18 0.13
N CYS A 24 6.66 13.98 1.21
CA CYS A 24 6.61 12.74 1.98
C CYS A 24 5.19 12.56 2.52
N VAL A 25 4.53 11.44 2.20
CA VAL A 25 3.19 11.14 2.73
C VAL A 25 3.24 10.85 4.23
N HIS A 26 4.38 10.38 4.75
CA HIS A 26 4.56 10.11 6.17
C HIS A 26 4.78 11.38 7.02
N CYS A 27 5.72 12.25 6.64
CA CYS A 27 6.15 13.39 7.47
C CYS A 27 6.03 14.77 6.77
N GLU A 28 5.40 14.83 5.60
CA GLU A 28 5.17 16.05 4.81
C GLU A 28 6.42 16.79 4.28
N SER A 29 7.62 16.32 4.61
CA SER A 29 8.86 16.89 4.09
C SER A 29 8.90 16.89 2.57
N ARG A 30 9.33 18.02 1.99
CA ARG A 30 9.57 18.20 0.54
C ARG A 30 11.03 18.00 0.15
N GLN A 31 11.89 17.65 1.10
CA GLN A 31 13.32 17.49 0.85
C GLN A 31 13.64 16.09 0.34
N LYS A 32 14.41 16.02 -0.75
CA LYS A 32 14.95 14.76 -1.33
C LYS A 32 13.88 13.66 -1.45
N ILE A 33 12.71 14.02 -1.99
CA ILE A 33 11.57 13.12 -2.16
C ILE A 33 11.84 12.02 -3.20
N GLN A 34 11.37 10.82 -2.90
CA GLN A 34 11.59 9.59 -3.67
C GLN A 34 10.28 8.80 -3.73
N ALA A 35 10.08 8.07 -4.82
CA ALA A 35 9.01 7.07 -4.86
C ALA A 35 9.56 5.77 -4.26
N HIS A 36 8.77 5.16 -3.37
CA HIS A 36 9.04 3.92 -2.70
C HIS A 36 8.00 2.88 -3.11
N HIS A 37 8.42 1.64 -3.27
CA HIS A 37 7.54 0.50 -3.50
C HIS A 37 7.12 -0.06 -2.14
N ILE A 38 5.81 -0.06 -1.82
CA ILE A 38 5.31 -0.59 -0.54
C ILE A 38 5.59 -2.09 -0.45
N PHE A 39 5.14 -2.84 -1.46
CA PHE A 39 5.60 -4.19 -1.75
C PHE A 39 6.83 -4.15 -2.64
N ARG A 40 7.94 -4.70 -2.15
CA ARG A 40 9.20 -4.68 -2.89
C ARG A 40 9.09 -5.44 -4.20
N ARG A 41 9.64 -4.85 -5.25
CA ARG A 41 9.79 -5.47 -6.58
C ARG A 41 10.61 -6.76 -6.58
N THR A 42 11.42 -7.01 -5.55
CA THR A 42 12.16 -8.27 -5.38
C THR A 42 11.27 -9.41 -4.91
N THR A 43 10.21 -9.07 -4.18
CA THR A 43 9.24 -9.98 -3.58
C THR A 43 8.11 -10.26 -4.57
N TYR A 44 7.55 -9.22 -5.18
CA TYR A 44 6.52 -9.33 -6.21
C TYR A 44 6.87 -8.46 -7.44
N PRO A 45 7.63 -8.99 -8.41
CA PRO A 45 8.08 -8.23 -9.59
C PRO A 45 6.96 -7.69 -10.48
N ASP A 46 5.81 -8.37 -10.51
CA ASP A 46 4.68 -8.02 -11.38
C ASP A 46 3.96 -6.74 -10.90
N GLY A 47 3.96 -6.48 -9.59
CA GLY A 47 3.33 -5.30 -8.99
C GLY A 47 4.15 -4.00 -9.09
N LYS A 48 5.30 -3.98 -9.78
CA LYS A 48 6.23 -2.83 -9.78
C LYS A 48 5.70 -1.56 -10.45
N TYR A 49 4.63 -1.67 -11.23
CA TYR A 49 3.98 -0.55 -11.91
C TYR A 49 2.59 -0.22 -11.34
N GLU A 50 2.12 -0.99 -10.37
CA GLU A 50 0.85 -0.73 -9.69
C GLU A 50 0.91 0.64 -9.02
N LEU A 51 -0.17 1.41 -9.16
CA LEU A 51 -0.20 2.78 -8.67
C LEU A 51 -0.36 2.80 -7.15
N GLY A 52 -1.18 1.90 -6.61
CA GLY A 52 -1.34 1.70 -5.16
C GLY A 52 -0.09 1.14 -4.50
N ASN A 53 0.79 0.45 -5.25
CA ASN A 53 2.06 -0.06 -4.72
C ASN A 53 3.18 1.01 -4.64
N GLY A 54 2.86 2.28 -4.86
CA GLY A 54 3.80 3.39 -4.78
C GLY A 54 3.42 4.40 -3.72
N ILE A 55 4.41 4.88 -2.94
CA ILE A 55 4.27 5.98 -2.00
C ILE A 55 5.45 6.95 -2.09
N THR A 56 5.21 8.24 -1.95
CA THR A 56 6.27 9.24 -1.90
C THR A 56 6.78 9.43 -0.49
N LEU A 57 8.09 9.27 -0.30
CA LEU A 57 8.78 9.45 0.98
C LEU A 57 9.97 10.40 0.83
N CYS A 58 10.35 11.10 1.89
CA CYS A 58 11.63 11.80 1.93
C CYS A 58 12.77 10.79 2.11
N HIS A 59 14.01 11.21 1.83
CA HIS A 59 15.17 10.34 1.95
C HIS A 59 15.30 9.66 3.33
N GLU A 60 15.04 10.38 4.42
CA GLU A 60 15.16 9.84 5.78
C GLU A 60 14.14 8.74 6.06
N CYS A 61 12.86 8.98 5.78
CA CYS A 61 11.79 7.99 5.94
C CYS A 61 11.94 6.82 4.97
N HIS A 62 12.44 7.06 3.76
CA HIS A 62 12.71 5.98 2.81
C HIS A 62 13.86 5.08 3.29
N LYS A 63 14.92 5.68 3.86
CA LYS A 63 16.07 4.95 4.38
C LYS A 63 15.71 4.11 5.61
N SER A 64 14.84 4.60 6.49
CA SER A 64 14.46 3.86 7.71
C SER A 64 13.79 2.51 7.38
N LEU A 65 12.89 2.47 6.40
CA LEU A 65 12.23 1.23 5.93
C LEU A 65 13.22 0.21 5.33
N HIS A 66 14.35 0.69 4.83
CA HIS A 66 15.40 -0.15 4.25
C HIS A 66 16.56 -0.44 5.21
N ALA A 67 16.51 0.10 6.43
CA ALA A 67 17.58 -0.08 7.41
C ALA A 67 17.76 -1.55 7.85
N PRO A 68 16.70 -2.36 8.03
CA PRO A 68 16.87 -3.78 8.38
C PRO A 68 17.56 -4.57 7.26
N PHE A 69 17.05 -4.46 6.02
CA PHE A 69 17.59 -5.15 4.85
C PHE A 69 17.09 -4.53 3.55
N ASN A 70 17.94 -4.47 2.53
CA ASN A 70 17.62 -3.86 1.22
C ASN A 70 18.24 -4.62 0.02
N ARG A 71 18.48 -5.93 0.19
CA ARG A 71 18.94 -6.79 -0.92
C ARG A 71 17.82 -7.74 -1.32
N ARG A 72 18.06 -8.54 -2.36
CA ARG A 72 17.15 -9.63 -2.72
C ARG A 72 17.23 -10.73 -1.65
N PRO A 73 16.09 -11.23 -1.15
CA PRO A 73 16.06 -12.44 -0.32
C PRO A 73 16.65 -13.65 -1.05
N LEU A 74 17.07 -14.67 -0.30
CA LEU A 74 17.47 -15.95 -0.86
C LEU A 74 16.25 -16.71 -1.40
N GLU A 75 16.48 -17.61 -2.34
CA GLU A 75 15.42 -18.45 -2.88
C GLU A 75 14.86 -19.38 -1.79
N GLY A 76 13.54 -19.39 -1.63
CA GLY A 76 12.85 -20.17 -0.59
C GLY A 76 12.92 -19.59 0.82
N GLU A 77 13.50 -18.40 1.00
CA GLU A 77 13.51 -17.69 2.29
C GLU A 77 12.10 -17.18 2.65
N PRO A 78 11.63 -17.34 3.90
CA PRO A 78 10.36 -16.78 4.33
C PRO A 78 10.27 -15.26 4.13
N LEU A 79 9.06 -14.75 3.90
CA LEU A 79 8.83 -13.31 3.79
C LEU A 79 9.31 -12.61 5.05
N ASN A 80 10.05 -11.51 4.88
CA ASN A 80 10.58 -10.67 5.97
C ASN A 80 11.57 -11.36 6.93
N GLU A 81 12.10 -12.56 6.63
CA GLU A 81 13.05 -13.28 7.50
C GLU A 81 14.23 -12.40 7.94
N ARG A 82 14.72 -11.55 7.03
CA ARG A 82 15.85 -10.62 7.26
C ARG A 82 15.41 -9.17 7.42
N GLY A 83 14.11 -8.93 7.50
CA GLY A 83 13.52 -7.60 7.52
C GLY A 83 13.31 -7.01 6.13
N GLY A 84 12.62 -5.87 6.11
CA GLY A 84 12.44 -5.03 4.94
C GLY A 84 11.16 -5.29 4.13
N ASP A 85 10.49 -6.42 4.34
CA ASP A 85 9.15 -6.69 3.81
C ASP A 85 8.19 -6.84 5.01
N ASP A 86 8.27 -5.89 5.95
CA ASP A 86 7.58 -5.96 7.22
C ASP A 86 6.09 -5.67 7.06
N GLN A 87 5.25 -6.57 7.60
CA GLN A 87 3.81 -6.51 7.39
C GLN A 87 3.18 -5.27 8.02
N ASP A 88 3.61 -4.92 9.22
CA ASP A 88 3.10 -3.75 9.94
C ASP A 88 3.55 -2.46 9.25
N GLU A 89 4.78 -2.42 8.71
CA GLU A 89 5.23 -1.31 7.87
C GLU A 89 4.39 -1.18 6.60
N MET A 90 4.12 -2.28 5.89
CA MET A 90 3.32 -2.26 4.67
C MET A 90 1.88 -1.80 4.94
N ALA A 91 1.24 -2.33 5.99
CA ALA A 91 -0.09 -1.90 6.42
C ALA A 91 -0.09 -0.41 6.76
N TYR A 92 0.89 0.05 7.55
CA TYR A 92 1.03 1.46 7.90
C TYR A 92 1.12 2.37 6.66
N LEU A 93 1.93 2.00 5.65
CA LEU A 93 2.08 2.80 4.44
C LEU A 93 0.80 2.85 3.60
N TYR A 94 0.08 1.74 3.47
CA TYR A 94 -1.23 1.73 2.81
C TYR A 94 -2.25 2.59 3.56
N GLY A 95 -2.29 2.51 4.89
CA GLY A 95 -3.14 3.36 5.72
C GLY A 95 -2.80 4.85 5.58
N ARG A 96 -1.50 5.20 5.47
CA ARG A 96 -1.08 6.58 5.20
C ARG A 96 -1.53 7.09 3.83
N LEU A 97 -1.47 6.24 2.80
CA LEU A 97 -2.00 6.60 1.48
C LEU A 97 -3.51 6.77 1.50
N GLU A 98 -4.23 5.91 2.24
CA GLU A 98 -5.68 5.96 2.36
C GLU A 98 -6.12 7.29 2.98
N VAL A 99 -5.56 7.64 4.14
CA VAL A 99 -5.85 8.89 4.84
C VAL A 99 -5.48 10.10 3.96
N ASP A 100 -4.32 10.09 3.29
CA ASP A 100 -3.93 11.18 2.38
C ASP A 100 -4.91 11.35 1.21
N ALA A 101 -5.40 10.24 0.65
CA ALA A 101 -6.36 10.28 -0.44
C ALA A 101 -7.70 10.85 0.02
N ASP A 102 -8.19 10.44 1.20
CA ASP A 102 -9.43 10.93 1.78
C ASP A 102 -9.35 12.43 2.13
N ASP A 103 -8.28 12.85 2.80
CA ASP A 103 -8.05 14.26 3.16
C ASP A 103 -8.01 15.19 1.93
N ARG A 104 -7.59 14.65 0.78
CA ARG A 104 -7.44 15.39 -0.49
C ARG A 104 -8.60 15.15 -1.46
N GLY A 105 -9.59 14.33 -1.10
CA GLY A 105 -10.71 13.97 -1.95
C GLY A 105 -10.30 13.30 -3.27
N LEU A 106 -9.26 12.47 -3.25
CA LEU A 106 -8.75 11.77 -4.43
C LEU A 106 -9.51 10.46 -4.67
N ASP A 107 -9.81 10.20 -5.93
CA ASP A 107 -10.39 8.92 -6.38
C ASP A 107 -9.36 7.78 -6.21
N LYS A 108 -9.58 6.94 -5.19
CA LYS A 108 -8.69 5.82 -4.83
C LYS A 108 -8.55 4.81 -5.97
N GLU A 109 -9.65 4.49 -6.64
CA GLU A 109 -9.67 3.52 -7.74
C GLU A 109 -8.93 4.02 -8.97
N ARG A 110 -8.92 5.33 -9.19
CA ARG A 110 -8.20 5.94 -10.31
C ARG A 110 -6.71 6.18 -10.03
N PHE A 111 -6.35 6.66 -8.84
CA PHE A 111 -5.00 7.15 -8.56
C PHE A 111 -4.12 6.18 -7.76
N TYR A 112 -4.74 5.17 -7.15
CA TYR A 112 -4.10 4.20 -6.26
C TYR A 112 -4.48 2.77 -6.63
N PHE A 113 -4.84 2.54 -7.90
CA PHE A 113 -5.25 1.23 -8.40
C PHE A 113 -4.23 0.14 -8.04
N ILE A 114 -4.77 -1.01 -7.59
CA ILE A 114 -4.06 -2.26 -7.33
C ILE A 114 -4.82 -3.34 -8.10
N SER A 115 -4.16 -3.99 -9.06
CA SER A 115 -4.81 -5.01 -9.87
C SER A 115 -5.25 -6.24 -9.07
N ASP A 116 -6.30 -6.91 -9.54
CA ASP A 116 -6.83 -8.11 -8.91
C ASP A 116 -5.76 -9.21 -8.70
N PRO A 117 -4.82 -9.47 -9.64
CA PRO A 117 -3.71 -10.41 -9.39
C PRO A 117 -2.83 -10.05 -8.19
N MET A 118 -2.64 -8.76 -7.89
CA MET A 118 -1.90 -8.34 -6.71
C MET A 118 -2.73 -8.51 -5.42
N LEU A 119 -4.04 -8.32 -5.48
CA LEU A 119 -4.94 -8.60 -4.35
C LEU A 119 -4.99 -10.11 -4.05
N GLU A 120 -5.13 -10.95 -5.08
CA GLU A 120 -5.05 -12.41 -4.99
C GLU A 120 -3.71 -12.86 -4.41
N PHE A 121 -2.61 -12.21 -4.80
CA PHE A 121 -1.29 -12.47 -4.20
C PHE A 121 -1.26 -12.14 -2.69
N PHE A 122 -1.90 -11.05 -2.24
CA PHE A 122 -2.00 -10.74 -0.82
C PHE A 122 -2.80 -11.81 -0.06
N ILE A 123 -3.90 -12.29 -0.64
CA ILE A 123 -4.73 -13.36 -0.06
C ILE A 123 -3.95 -14.66 0.01
N ALA A 124 -3.22 -15.02 -1.04
CA ALA A 124 -2.40 -16.22 -1.04
C ALA A 124 -1.34 -16.22 0.08
N MET A 125 -0.87 -15.03 0.51
CA MET A 125 0.08 -14.90 1.61
C MET A 125 -0.57 -14.85 3.00
N GLN A 126 -1.78 -14.29 3.13
CA GLN A 126 -2.42 -14.02 4.43
C GLN A 126 -3.61 -14.95 4.75
N GLY A 127 -4.20 -15.59 3.74
CA GLY A 127 -5.29 -16.56 3.87
C GLY A 127 -6.70 -15.97 4.04
N TYR A 128 -6.92 -14.68 3.74
CA TYR A 128 -8.19 -13.98 4.03
C TYR A 128 -9.04 -13.70 2.78
N GLU A 129 -9.72 -14.74 2.28
CA GLU A 129 -10.55 -14.70 1.05
C GLU A 129 -11.76 -13.73 1.08
N PRO A 130 -12.50 -13.56 2.21
CA PRO A 130 -13.73 -12.74 2.21
C PRO A 130 -13.54 -11.28 1.80
N LEU A 131 -12.36 -10.68 2.07
CA LEU A 131 -12.06 -9.30 1.74
C LEU A 131 -12.08 -9.02 0.22
N LEU A 132 -11.83 -10.02 -0.64
CA LEU A 132 -11.81 -9.82 -2.10
C LEU A 132 -13.21 -9.56 -2.65
N GLN A 133 -14.22 -10.21 -2.06
CA GLN A 133 -15.60 -10.11 -2.48
C GLN A 133 -16.14 -8.70 -2.24
N ASP A 134 -15.72 -8.04 -1.16
CA ASP A 134 -16.08 -6.66 -0.85
C ASP A 134 -15.51 -5.66 -1.87
N VAL A 135 -14.26 -5.88 -2.31
CA VAL A 135 -13.65 -5.07 -3.39
C VAL A 135 -14.42 -5.25 -4.69
N GLN A 136 -14.76 -6.49 -5.05
CA GLN A 136 -15.52 -6.80 -6.27
C GLN A 136 -16.94 -6.24 -6.22
N ALA A 137 -17.56 -6.19 -5.04
CA ALA A 137 -18.87 -5.58 -4.82
C ALA A 137 -18.81 -4.04 -4.78
N GLY A 138 -17.61 -3.44 -4.73
CA GLY A 138 -17.42 -2.00 -4.63
C GLY A 138 -17.79 -1.42 -3.26
N THR A 139 -17.90 -2.26 -2.23
CA THR A 139 -18.20 -1.83 -0.85
C THR A 139 -16.96 -1.32 -0.12
N THR A 140 -15.76 -1.68 -0.60
CA THR A 140 -14.48 -1.17 -0.12
C THR A 140 -13.53 -0.85 -1.27
N SER A 141 -12.54 0.01 -1.01
CA SER A 141 -11.52 0.35 -2.02
C SER A 141 -10.38 -0.66 -2.01
N ARG A 142 -9.69 -0.79 -3.15
CA ARG A 142 -8.49 -1.64 -3.27
C ARG A 142 -7.37 -1.21 -2.32
N LEU A 143 -7.27 0.09 -2.07
CA LEU A 143 -6.31 0.66 -1.14
C LEU A 143 -6.64 0.29 0.32
N HIS A 144 -7.92 0.32 0.68
CA HIS A 144 -8.38 -0.11 2.00
C HIS A 144 -8.15 -1.61 2.22
N PHE A 145 -8.43 -2.42 1.20
CA PHE A 145 -8.12 -3.85 1.22
C PHE A 145 -6.64 -4.09 1.53
N ALA A 146 -5.74 -3.38 0.83
CA ALA A 146 -4.30 -3.53 1.03
C ALA A 146 -3.87 -3.10 2.44
N HIS A 147 -4.48 -2.07 3.03
CA HIS A 147 -4.26 -1.75 4.43
C HIS A 147 -4.74 -2.87 5.37
N ALA A 148 -5.98 -3.35 5.18
CA ALA A 148 -6.62 -4.31 6.08
C ALA A 148 -5.95 -5.69 6.07
N ILE A 149 -5.58 -6.20 4.90
CA ILE A 149 -5.02 -7.57 4.78
C ILE A 149 -3.60 -7.70 5.38
N TRP A 150 -2.87 -6.59 5.46
CA TRP A 150 -1.51 -6.55 6.02
C TRP A 150 -1.47 -6.19 7.50
N TRP A 151 -2.60 -5.78 8.07
CA TRP A 151 -2.69 -5.42 9.48
C TRP A 151 -2.86 -6.68 10.33
N SER A 152 -1.89 -6.96 11.20
CA SER A 152 -1.93 -8.09 12.13
C SER A 152 -2.93 -7.83 13.27
N MET A 153 -4.23 -7.93 12.99
CA MET A 153 -5.24 -8.05 14.04
C MET A 153 -6.21 -9.19 13.80
N PRO A 154 -6.61 -9.92 14.87
CA PRO A 154 -7.59 -10.98 14.75
C PRO A 154 -8.89 -10.44 14.16
N GLU A 155 -9.45 -11.12 13.17
CA GLU A 155 -10.75 -10.89 12.50
C GLU A 155 -11.86 -10.36 13.45
N LYS A 156 -11.93 -10.90 14.67
CA LYS A 156 -12.89 -10.50 15.71
C LYS A 156 -12.78 -9.03 16.15
N PHE A 157 -11.62 -8.42 16.00
CA PHE A 157 -11.40 -7.00 16.32
C PHE A 157 -11.98 -6.09 15.24
N TYR A 158 -11.91 -6.49 13.97
CA TYR A 158 -12.56 -5.75 12.87
C TYR A 158 -14.08 -5.78 13.03
N GLU A 159 -14.69 -6.92 13.33
CA GLU A 159 -16.15 -7.01 13.59
C GLU A 159 -16.59 -6.08 14.73
N ALA A 160 -15.78 -5.99 15.80
CA ALA A 160 -16.09 -5.17 16.96
C ALA A 160 -15.91 -3.66 16.72
N VAL A 161 -14.83 -3.25 16.04
CA VAL A 161 -14.49 -1.82 15.88
C VAL A 161 -15.18 -1.21 14.67
N TYR A 162 -15.24 -1.90 13.54
CA TYR A 162 -15.90 -1.39 12.34
C TYR A 162 -17.42 -1.30 12.53
N GLY A 163 -18.01 -2.26 13.26
CA GLY A 163 -19.41 -2.19 13.70
C GLY A 163 -19.69 -0.94 14.54
N GLN A 164 -18.79 -0.59 15.47
CA GLN A 164 -18.95 0.60 16.33
C GLN A 164 -18.73 1.92 15.58
N ILE A 165 -17.76 1.97 14.66
CA ILE A 165 -17.46 3.19 13.88
C ILE A 165 -18.58 3.49 12.87
N LEU A 166 -19.07 2.48 12.14
CA LEU A 166 -20.21 2.69 11.23
C LEU A 166 -21.45 3.12 12.00
N SER A 167 -21.73 2.49 13.16
CA SER A 167 -22.83 2.89 14.04
C SER A 167 -22.73 4.36 14.47
N ALA A 168 -21.54 4.83 14.86
CA ALA A 168 -21.31 6.21 15.29
C ALA A 168 -21.40 7.22 14.14
N VAL A 169 -20.93 6.87 12.95
CA VAL A 169 -20.98 7.72 11.75
C VAL A 169 -22.42 7.83 11.19
N PHE A 170 -23.24 6.78 11.31
CA PHE A 170 -24.65 6.81 10.88
C PHE A 170 -25.61 7.33 11.96
N ALA A 171 -25.26 7.24 13.25
CA ALA A 171 -26.03 7.85 14.33
C ALA A 171 -25.86 9.38 14.42
N SER A 172 -24.76 9.93 13.90
CA SER A 172 -24.48 11.38 13.90
C SER A 172 -25.01 12.12 12.67
N ARG A 173 -25.76 11.44 11.79
CA ARG A 173 -26.41 12.02 10.60
C ARG A 173 -27.95 12.00 10.67
N GLN A 174 -28.53 12.01 11.87
CA GLN A 174 -29.95 12.34 12.11
C GLN A 174 -30.06 13.60 12.98
#